data_AF-A0A165RJI5-F1
#
_entry.id   AF-A0A165RJI5-F1
#
_cell.length_a   1.000
_cell.length_b   1.000
_cell.length_c   1.000
_cell.angle_alpha   90.00
_cell.angle_beta   90.00
_cell.angle_gamma   90.00
#
_symmetry.space_group_name_H-M   'P 1'
#
loop_
_entity.id
_entity.type
_entity.pdbx_description
1 polymer ?
#
loop_
_entity_poly.entity_id
_entity_poly.type
_entity_poly.pdbx_seq_one_letter_code
_entity_poly.pdbx_strand_id
1 'polypeptide(L)'
;MRESLESEPLRTLEIESTNTDQLLFKGWTTVLPRNSCRQYLKPKFCLVVRSLNGQHNVIVDVVTSSLPLSSVNYLQLDGVSPRSWKQTFRGMVDLTQLHLCRTAEGLPAALSPNSPKKKKAKKAGRAAANMIETQDELDPHLCLFPRLEYIRLEAVRFYKIYKEPSSKDFMKRFERAMKSKRYKHSKFPHVDIVRVFNFAEEEHTRLKGIVQECTWDGSVKLGSHR
;
A
#
# COMPACT_ATOMS: atom_id res chain seq x y z
N MET A 1 26.07 0.74 -6.72
CA MET A 1 24.93 0.76 -5.76
C MET A 1 24.29 -0.61 -5.58
N ARG A 2 24.12 -1.45 -6.62
CA ARG A 2 23.57 -2.81 -6.49
C ARG A 2 24.40 -3.74 -5.60
N GLU A 3 25.72 -3.79 -5.81
CA GLU A 3 26.61 -4.73 -5.10
C GLU A 3 26.64 -4.54 -3.56
N SER A 4 26.48 -3.31 -3.03
CA SER A 4 26.43 -3.11 -1.57
C SER A 4 25.06 -3.40 -0.95
N LEU A 5 24.00 -3.48 -1.75
CA LEU A 5 22.65 -3.85 -1.31
C LEU A 5 22.47 -5.37 -1.23
N GLU A 6 23.35 -6.16 -1.84
CA GLU A 6 23.25 -7.62 -1.89
C GLU A 6 23.87 -8.31 -0.66
N SER A 7 24.85 -7.69 0.03
CA SER A 7 25.48 -8.29 1.22
C SER A 7 24.56 -8.33 2.45
N GLU A 8 23.68 -7.33 2.60
CA GLU A 8 22.65 -7.30 3.62
C GLU A 8 21.34 -6.82 3.00
N PRO A 9 20.29 -7.66 3.00
CA PRO A 9 19.06 -7.36 2.30
C PRO A 9 18.30 -6.21 2.94
N LEU A 10 17.57 -5.46 2.13
CA LEU A 10 16.68 -4.41 2.59
C LEU A 10 15.49 -5.03 3.36
N ARG A 11 15.25 -4.58 4.59
CA ARG A 11 14.15 -5.07 5.46
C ARG A 11 13.07 -4.01 5.69
N THR A 12 13.44 -2.73 5.67
CA THR A 12 12.50 -1.60 5.73
C THR A 12 12.73 -0.65 4.57
N LEU A 13 11.64 -0.23 3.92
CA LEU A 13 11.63 0.85 2.93
C LEU A 13 10.65 1.94 3.37
N GLU A 14 11.11 3.19 3.35
CA GLU A 14 10.28 4.38 3.59
C GLU A 14 10.33 5.27 2.35
N ILE A 15 9.17 5.72 1.89
CA ILE A 15 9.01 6.64 0.78
C ILE A 15 8.16 7.81 1.27
N GLU A 16 8.72 9.01 1.25
CA GLU A 16 8.13 10.22 1.79
C GLU A 16 8.06 11.31 0.71
N SER A 17 6.90 11.94 0.57
CA SER A 17 6.75 13.20 -0.15
C SER A 17 6.98 14.35 0.84
N THR A 18 8.13 15.01 0.74
CA THR A 18 8.50 16.12 1.62
C THR A 18 7.84 17.44 1.18
N ASN A 19 7.67 17.62 -0.13
CA ASN A 19 6.91 18.70 -0.75
C ASN A 19 6.33 18.24 -2.10
N THR A 20 5.80 19.16 -2.92
CA THR A 20 5.18 18.88 -4.23
C THR A 20 6.14 18.27 -5.25
N ASP A 21 7.44 18.47 -5.07
CA ASP A 21 8.45 18.24 -6.11
C ASP A 21 9.61 17.39 -5.59
N GLN A 22 9.47 16.76 -4.43
CA GLN A 22 10.56 16.00 -3.82
C GLN A 22 10.05 14.72 -3.17
N LEU A 23 10.70 13.62 -3.54
CA LEU A 23 10.53 12.31 -2.93
C LEU A 23 11.82 11.91 -2.23
N LEU A 24 11.65 11.34 -1.05
CA LEU A 24 12.70 10.84 -0.20
C LEU A 24 12.52 9.33 -0.02
N PHE A 25 13.50 8.56 -0.45
CA PHE A 25 13.54 7.11 -0.28
C PHE A 25 14.61 6.77 0.75
N LYS A 26 14.24 6.07 1.81
CA LYS A 26 15.16 5.60 2.84
C LYS A 26 15.04 4.10 2.99
N GLY A 27 16.15 3.43 3.18
CA GLY A 27 16.19 1.98 3.35
C GLY A 27 17.06 1.52 4.50
N TRP A 28 16.63 0.46 5.21
CA TRP A 28 17.36 -0.16 6.33
C TRP A 28 17.44 -1.67 6.18
N THR A 29 18.53 -2.26 6.69
CA THR A 29 18.74 -3.71 6.77
C THR A 29 18.09 -4.34 8.00
N THR A 30 17.44 -3.53 8.84
CA THR A 30 16.65 -3.96 9.99
C THR A 30 15.18 -3.61 9.80
N VAL A 31 14.30 -4.39 10.44
CA VAL A 31 12.87 -4.03 10.54
C VAL A 31 12.73 -2.93 11.57
N LEU A 32 12.31 -1.74 11.15
CA LEU A 32 12.16 -0.62 12.08
C LEU A 32 10.99 -0.86 13.04
N PRO A 33 11.10 -0.42 14.31
CA PRO A 33 10.01 -0.51 15.26
C PRO A 33 8.83 0.39 14.86
N ARG A 34 7.61 -0.08 15.18
CA ARG A 34 6.34 0.54 14.77
C ARG A 34 6.14 1.96 15.34
N ASN A 35 6.52 2.16 16.61
CA ASN A 35 6.16 3.33 17.40
C ASN A 35 7.36 4.17 17.89
N SER A 36 8.59 3.86 17.48
CA SER A 36 9.76 4.55 18.04
C SER A 36 10.11 5.80 17.24
N CYS A 37 10.59 6.84 17.94
CA CYS A 37 11.28 7.96 17.32
C CYS A 37 12.49 7.42 16.53
N ARG A 38 12.32 7.29 15.21
CA ARG A 38 13.32 6.77 14.26
C ARG A 38 14.56 7.64 14.09
N GLN A 39 14.60 8.75 14.81
CA GLN A 39 15.61 9.79 14.72
C GLN A 39 17.03 9.28 14.99
N TYR A 40 17.17 8.09 15.61
CA TYR A 40 18.45 7.49 15.96
C TYR A 40 18.95 6.41 14.99
N LEU A 41 18.13 5.93 14.05
CA LEU A 41 18.53 4.83 13.15
C LEU A 41 18.93 5.35 11.77
N LYS A 42 20.24 5.36 11.50
CA LYS A 42 20.79 5.78 10.20
C LYS A 42 20.38 4.78 9.10
N PRO A 43 19.81 5.24 7.98
CA PRO A 43 19.47 4.36 6.88
C PRO A 43 20.73 3.87 6.16
N LYS A 44 20.65 2.65 5.60
CA LYS A 44 21.66 2.10 4.69
C LYS A 44 21.79 2.94 3.42
N PHE A 45 20.67 3.46 2.93
CA PHE A 45 20.66 4.44 1.85
C PHE A 45 19.60 5.51 2.07
N CYS A 46 19.90 6.70 1.57
CA CYS A 46 18.99 7.84 1.54
C CYS A 46 19.10 8.47 0.15
N LEU A 47 18.01 8.40 -0.62
CA LEU A 47 17.92 8.95 -1.96
C LEU A 47 16.88 10.06 -1.98
N VAL A 48 17.31 11.24 -2.40
CA VAL A 48 16.45 12.39 -2.63
C VAL A 48 16.28 12.56 -4.13
N VAL A 49 15.04 12.50 -4.61
CA VAL A 49 14.72 12.73 -6.03
C VAL A 49 13.82 13.93 -6.15
N ARG A 50 14.21 14.90 -6.98
CA ARG A 50 13.35 16.02 -7.34
C ARG A 50 12.53 15.68 -8.58
N SER A 51 11.22 15.91 -8.51
CA SER A 51 10.31 15.79 -9.63
C SER A 51 10.05 17.17 -10.21
N LEU A 52 10.45 17.38 -11.47
CA LEU A 52 10.27 18.69 -12.11
C LEU A 52 8.81 18.95 -12.55
N ASN A 53 7.94 17.93 -12.52
CA ASN A 53 6.58 17.99 -13.08
C ASN A 53 5.55 17.18 -12.26
N GLY A 54 5.74 17.01 -10.95
CA GLY A 54 4.81 16.24 -10.11
C GLY A 54 4.65 14.77 -10.52
N GLN A 55 5.61 14.20 -11.25
CA GLN A 55 5.61 12.81 -11.71
C GLN A 55 6.09 11.83 -10.61
N HIS A 56 5.62 12.04 -9.38
CA HIS A 56 6.01 11.23 -8.22
C HIS A 56 5.79 9.74 -8.46
N ASN A 57 4.67 9.38 -9.10
CA ASN A 57 4.37 7.98 -9.42
C ASN A 57 5.41 7.31 -10.30
N VAL A 58 5.88 8.00 -11.34
CA VAL A 58 6.88 7.46 -12.27
C VAL A 58 8.20 7.28 -11.55
N ILE A 59 8.59 8.24 -10.71
CA ILE A 59 9.82 8.16 -9.92
C ILE A 59 9.75 6.99 -8.95
N VAL A 60 8.63 6.80 -8.26
CA VAL A 60 8.44 5.67 -7.35
C VAL A 60 8.59 4.36 -8.11
N ASP A 61 7.94 4.19 -9.26
CA ASP A 61 8.03 2.97 -10.06
C ASP A 61 9.46 2.68 -10.55
N VAL A 62 10.19 3.71 -10.99
CA VAL A 62 11.58 3.58 -11.46
C VAL A 62 12.53 3.21 -10.30
N VAL A 63 12.38 3.86 -9.16
CA VAL A 63 13.23 3.57 -7.99
C VAL A 63 12.90 2.19 -7.43
N THR A 64 11.63 1.84 -7.24
CA THR A 64 11.25 0.55 -6.66
C THR A 64 11.61 -0.63 -7.55
N SER A 65 11.50 -0.49 -8.88
CA SER A 65 11.94 -1.52 -9.83
C SER A 65 13.46 -1.73 -9.84
N SER A 66 14.23 -0.76 -9.35
CA SER A 66 15.69 -0.83 -9.25
C SER A 66 16.19 -1.41 -7.92
N LEU A 67 15.31 -1.61 -6.93
CA LEU A 67 15.66 -2.07 -5.59
C LEU A 67 15.38 -3.58 -5.41
N PRO A 68 16.21 -4.30 -4.63
CA PRO A 68 15.92 -5.68 -4.23
C PRO A 68 14.84 -5.71 -3.13
N LEU A 69 13.57 -5.78 -3.53
CA LEU A 69 12.43 -5.63 -2.63
C LEU A 69 11.94 -6.94 -1.97
N SER A 70 12.49 -8.10 -2.36
CA SER A 70 12.01 -9.42 -1.92
C SER A 70 12.01 -9.63 -0.41
N SER A 71 13.01 -9.06 0.27
CA SER A 71 13.21 -9.20 1.72
C SER A 71 12.58 -8.09 2.56
N VAL A 72 11.89 -7.12 1.93
CA VAL A 72 11.29 -5.99 2.65
C VAL A 72 10.09 -6.48 3.45
N ASN A 73 10.17 -6.37 4.77
CA ASN A 73 9.07 -6.72 5.67
C ASN A 73 8.21 -5.53 6.06
N TYR A 74 8.81 -4.33 6.03
CA TYR A 74 8.13 -3.11 6.42
C TYR A 74 8.22 -2.04 5.33
N LEU A 75 7.05 -1.56 4.90
CA LEU A 75 6.91 -0.47 3.95
C LEU A 75 6.16 0.68 4.63
N GLN A 76 6.73 1.87 4.57
CA GLN A 76 6.04 3.10 4.90
C GLN A 76 5.92 4.00 3.67
N LEU A 77 4.71 4.49 3.41
CA LEU A 77 4.44 5.51 2.41
C LEU A 77 3.84 6.72 3.11
N ASP A 78 4.45 7.89 2.91
CA ASP A 78 3.99 9.13 3.51
C ASP A 78 3.72 10.19 2.44
N GLY A 79 2.43 10.51 2.23
CA GLY A 79 2.01 11.45 1.19
C GLY A 79 2.21 10.93 -0.24
N VAL A 80 2.52 9.64 -0.40
CA VAL A 80 2.76 8.99 -1.69
C VAL A 80 1.66 7.96 -1.95
N SER A 81 1.01 8.06 -3.11
CA SER A 81 -0.01 7.11 -3.54
C SER A 81 0.32 6.56 -4.93
N PRO A 82 0.99 5.40 -5.03
CA PRO A 82 1.36 4.80 -6.30
C PRO A 82 0.13 4.57 -7.18
N ARG A 83 0.21 4.94 -8.46
CA ARG A 83 -0.85 4.68 -9.44
C ARG A 83 -1.13 3.19 -9.61
N SER A 84 -0.08 2.36 -9.63
CA SER A 84 -0.19 0.92 -9.83
C SER A 84 0.54 0.14 -8.74
N TRP A 85 -0.04 0.14 -7.54
CA TRP A 85 0.46 -0.62 -6.38
C TRP A 85 1.02 -2.01 -6.71
N LYS A 86 0.29 -2.78 -7.52
CA LYS A 86 0.71 -4.13 -7.91
C LYS A 86 2.01 -4.11 -8.70
N GLN A 87 2.15 -3.22 -9.69
CA GLN A 87 3.37 -3.11 -10.47
C GLN A 87 4.52 -2.56 -9.63
N THR A 88 4.26 -1.49 -8.87
CA THR A 88 5.26 -0.80 -8.05
C THR A 88 5.91 -1.71 -7.00
N PHE A 89 5.12 -2.57 -6.37
CA PHE A 89 5.55 -3.37 -5.21
C PHE A 89 5.43 -4.89 -5.40
N ARG A 90 5.33 -5.38 -6.65
CA ARG A 90 5.22 -6.82 -6.95
C ARG A 90 6.29 -7.68 -6.27
N GLY A 91 7.49 -7.13 -6.10
CA GLY A 91 8.63 -7.83 -5.51
C GLY A 91 8.54 -8.01 -3.99
N MET A 92 7.67 -7.30 -3.28
CA MET A 92 7.61 -7.32 -1.81
C MET A 92 6.75 -8.48 -1.27
N VAL A 93 7.20 -9.70 -1.54
CA VAL A 93 6.47 -10.92 -1.13
C VAL A 93 6.51 -11.16 0.39
N ASP A 94 7.56 -10.68 1.07
CA ASP A 94 7.78 -10.84 2.52
C ASP A 94 7.24 -9.69 3.37
N LEU A 95 6.46 -8.78 2.76
CA LEU A 95 5.89 -7.65 3.48
C LEU A 95 4.88 -8.13 4.51
N THR A 96 5.16 -7.87 5.80
CA THR A 96 4.29 -8.18 6.93
C THR A 96 3.64 -6.92 7.51
N GLN A 97 4.27 -5.75 7.32
CA GLN A 97 3.84 -4.48 7.89
C GLN A 97 3.74 -3.40 6.80
N LEU A 98 2.60 -2.72 6.76
CA LEU A 98 2.35 -1.59 5.87
C LEU A 98 1.89 -0.39 6.68
N HIS A 99 2.57 0.74 6.54
CA HIS A 99 2.19 2.01 7.17
C HIS A 99 1.92 3.07 6.10
N LEU A 100 0.71 3.60 6.10
CA LEU A 100 0.28 4.65 5.20
C LEU A 100 -0.04 5.91 5.97
N CYS A 101 0.70 6.97 5.67
CA CYS A 101 0.54 8.28 6.27
C CYS A 101 -0.02 9.26 5.23
N ARG A 102 -1.03 10.04 5.63
CA ARG A 102 -1.75 11.07 4.84
C ARG A 102 -2.58 10.56 3.65
N THR A 103 -2.17 9.48 2.98
CA THR A 103 -2.89 8.90 1.84
C THR A 103 -2.89 7.38 1.86
N ALA A 104 -4.01 6.77 1.49
CA ALA A 104 -4.17 5.33 1.31
C ALA A 104 -4.95 4.99 0.03
N GLU A 105 -4.96 5.91 -0.94
CA GLU A 105 -5.69 5.70 -2.18
C GLU A 105 -5.13 4.50 -2.96
N GLY A 106 -6.03 3.74 -3.60
CA GLY A 106 -5.67 2.54 -4.36
C GLY A 106 -5.37 1.29 -3.52
N LEU A 107 -5.02 1.42 -2.23
CA LEU A 107 -4.72 0.26 -1.36
C LEU A 107 -5.83 -0.80 -1.39
N PRO A 108 -7.13 -0.48 -1.22
CA PRO A 108 -8.17 -1.52 -1.22
C PRO A 108 -8.23 -2.34 -2.52
N ALA A 109 -7.95 -1.70 -3.66
CA ALA A 109 -7.90 -2.41 -4.94
C ALA A 109 -6.64 -3.29 -5.04
N ALA A 110 -5.52 -2.86 -4.46
CA ALA A 110 -4.29 -3.62 -4.45
C ALA A 110 -4.38 -4.89 -3.58
N LEU A 111 -5.08 -4.80 -2.44
CA LEU A 111 -5.27 -5.92 -1.51
C LEU A 111 -6.35 -6.91 -1.97
N SER A 112 -7.34 -6.44 -2.74
CA SER A 112 -8.34 -7.34 -3.30
C SER A 112 -7.72 -8.19 -4.41
N PRO A 113 -7.81 -9.53 -4.36
CA PRO A 113 -7.62 -10.33 -5.57
C PRO A 113 -8.70 -9.86 -6.56
N ASN A 114 -8.32 -9.50 -7.79
CA ASN A 114 -9.34 -9.12 -8.76
C ASN A 114 -10.19 -10.38 -9.00
N SER A 115 -11.49 -10.31 -8.72
CA SER A 115 -12.40 -11.24 -9.35
C SER A 115 -12.50 -10.80 -10.81
N PRO A 116 -12.06 -11.58 -11.80
CA PRO A 116 -12.42 -11.27 -13.16
C PRO A 116 -13.95 -11.33 -13.24
N LYS A 117 -14.55 -10.23 -13.69
CA LYS A 117 -15.88 -10.32 -14.28
C LYS A 117 -15.81 -11.41 -15.36
N LYS A 118 -16.71 -12.38 -15.27
CA LYS A 118 -17.04 -13.36 -16.32
C LYS A 118 -16.84 -12.74 -17.71
N LYS A 119 -15.80 -13.13 -18.44
CA LYS A 119 -15.81 -13.08 -19.90
C LYS A 119 -15.91 -14.51 -20.39
N LYS A 120 -17.12 -14.86 -20.86
CA LYS A 120 -17.33 -15.95 -21.79
C LYS A 120 -16.44 -15.67 -23.01
N ALA A 121 -15.24 -16.25 -23.07
CA ALA A 121 -14.47 -16.33 -24.31
C ALA A 121 -14.60 -17.76 -24.80
N LYS A 122 -15.52 -17.93 -25.76
CA LYS A 122 -15.66 -19.15 -26.54
C LYS A 122 -14.31 -19.47 -27.21
N LYS A 123 -13.87 -20.72 -27.03
CA LYS A 123 -13.20 -21.58 -28.02
C LYS A 123 -12.90 -20.91 -29.38
N ALA A 124 -11.65 -20.51 -29.58
CA ALA A 124 -10.95 -20.39 -30.86
C ALA A 124 -9.46 -20.42 -30.48
N GLY A 125 -8.68 -21.42 -30.86
CA GLY A 125 -8.32 -21.71 -32.24
C GLY A 125 -6.89 -21.17 -32.44
N ARG A 126 -5.94 -22.08 -32.66
CA ARG A 126 -4.49 -21.86 -32.74
C ARG A 126 -4.06 -20.73 -33.70
N ALA A 127 -2.85 -20.25 -33.42
CA ALA A 127 -1.81 -19.71 -34.31
C ALA A 127 -1.85 -18.22 -34.67
N ALA A 128 -0.92 -17.46 -34.10
CA ALA A 128 -0.02 -16.58 -34.86
C ALA A 128 1.19 -16.23 -33.98
N ALA A 129 2.38 -16.60 -34.46
CA ALA A 129 3.66 -16.20 -33.91
C ALA A 129 3.97 -14.74 -34.29
N ASN A 130 4.84 -14.11 -33.49
CA ASN A 130 5.56 -12.87 -33.74
C ASN A 130 4.77 -11.56 -33.70
N MET A 131 4.58 -11.00 -32.50
CA MET A 131 4.65 -9.54 -32.27
C MET A 131 5.09 -9.28 -30.82
N ILE A 132 6.25 -8.64 -30.69
CA ILE A 132 6.68 -7.69 -29.65
C ILE A 132 5.99 -7.88 -28.28
N GLU A 133 6.75 -8.37 -27.29
CA GLU A 133 6.39 -8.39 -25.86
C GLU A 133 6.00 -6.99 -25.37
N THR A 134 4.74 -6.63 -25.53
CA THR A 134 4.11 -5.52 -24.84
C THR A 134 3.86 -5.96 -23.40
N GLN A 135 4.60 -5.34 -22.47
CA GLN A 135 4.28 -5.18 -21.04
C GLN A 135 3.26 -6.16 -20.49
N ASP A 136 3.77 -7.28 -19.95
CA ASP A 136 3.10 -8.27 -19.12
C ASP A 136 1.72 -7.83 -18.61
N GLU A 137 0.69 -8.52 -19.10
CA GLU A 137 -0.56 -8.71 -18.38
C GLU A 137 -0.23 -9.30 -16.99
N LEU A 138 0.06 -8.42 -16.02
CA LEU A 138 0.18 -8.81 -14.61
C LEU A 138 -1.04 -9.66 -14.27
N ASP A 139 -0.78 -10.87 -13.75
CA ASP A 139 -1.85 -11.77 -13.34
C ASP A 139 -2.84 -10.98 -12.45
N PRO A 140 -4.07 -10.71 -12.93
CA PRO A 140 -5.03 -9.94 -12.18
C PRO A 140 -5.37 -10.60 -10.84
N HIS A 141 -5.12 -11.91 -10.72
CA HIS A 141 -5.33 -12.72 -9.54
C HIS A 141 -4.23 -12.59 -8.48
N LEU A 142 -3.06 -12.04 -8.82
CA LEU A 142 -1.96 -11.90 -7.86
C LEU A 142 -2.36 -10.93 -6.74
N CYS A 143 -2.33 -11.44 -5.51
CA CYS A 143 -2.60 -10.67 -4.31
C CYS A 143 -1.31 -9.95 -3.89
N LEU A 144 -1.38 -8.62 -3.76
CA LEU A 144 -0.24 -7.85 -3.28
C LEU A 144 -0.03 -8.14 -1.78
N PHE A 145 1.22 -8.35 -1.38
CA PHE A 145 1.64 -8.61 0.01
C PHE A 145 0.99 -9.88 0.63
N PRO A 146 1.32 -11.08 0.14
CA PRO A 146 0.71 -12.35 0.60
C PRO A 146 0.98 -12.69 2.07
N ARG A 147 1.95 -12.02 2.71
CA ARG A 147 2.31 -12.18 4.13
C ARG A 147 1.91 -11.00 5.00
N LEU A 148 1.13 -10.06 4.47
CA LEU A 148 0.71 -8.87 5.21
C LEU A 148 -0.14 -9.25 6.42
N GLU A 149 0.27 -8.78 7.60
CA GLU A 149 -0.39 -9.05 8.88
C GLU A 149 -0.82 -7.78 9.60
N TYR A 150 -0.15 -6.65 9.32
CA TYR A 150 -0.35 -5.39 10.01
C TYR A 150 -0.48 -4.23 9.02
N ILE A 151 -1.55 -3.45 9.17
CA ILE A 151 -1.76 -2.20 8.42
C ILE A 151 -1.95 -1.07 9.43
N ARG A 152 -1.17 0.00 9.30
CA ARG A 152 -1.40 1.26 10.00
C ARG A 152 -1.84 2.34 9.02
N LEU A 153 -2.94 3.02 9.37
CA LEU A 153 -3.51 4.13 8.63
C LEU A 153 -3.40 5.39 9.50
N GLU A 154 -2.41 6.23 9.21
CA GLU A 154 -2.14 7.47 9.95
C GLU A 154 -2.56 8.70 9.12
N ALA A 155 -3.32 9.61 9.73
CA ALA A 155 -3.75 10.85 9.06
C ALA A 155 -4.50 10.61 7.72
N VAL A 156 -5.10 9.44 7.54
CA VAL A 156 -5.85 9.06 6.33
C VAL A 156 -7.28 9.57 6.41
N ARG A 157 -7.84 9.99 5.26
CA ARG A 157 -9.24 10.38 5.12
C ARG A 157 -10.10 9.21 4.63
N PHE A 158 -11.05 8.76 5.44
CA PHE A 158 -11.90 7.61 5.12
C PHE A 158 -13.11 7.97 4.23
N TYR A 159 -13.69 9.15 4.46
CA TYR A 159 -14.77 9.71 3.66
C TYR A 159 -14.42 11.09 3.14
N LYS A 160 -14.78 11.38 1.88
CA LYS A 160 -14.68 12.74 1.33
C LYS A 160 -15.63 13.70 2.06
N ILE A 161 -16.87 13.25 2.25
CA ILE A 161 -17.92 13.93 3.03
C ILE A 161 -18.50 12.88 3.98
N TYR A 162 -18.39 13.11 5.29
CA TYR A 162 -18.81 12.12 6.29
C TYR A 162 -20.31 11.79 6.20
N LYS A 163 -21.15 12.80 5.97
CA LYS A 163 -22.61 12.66 5.92
C LYS A 163 -23.16 12.05 4.62
N GLU A 164 -22.32 11.83 3.62
CA GLU A 164 -22.74 11.29 2.32
C GLU A 164 -21.87 10.09 1.90
N PRO A 165 -21.99 8.92 2.56
CA PRO A 165 -21.13 7.78 2.27
C PRO A 165 -21.40 7.17 0.89
N SER A 166 -20.51 7.40 -0.07
CA SER A 166 -20.54 6.82 -1.40
C SER A 166 -19.96 5.40 -1.45
N SER A 167 -20.34 4.61 -2.44
CA SER A 167 -19.71 3.29 -2.70
C SER A 167 -18.24 3.39 -3.15
N LYS A 168 -17.79 4.60 -3.51
CA LYS A 168 -16.41 4.89 -3.90
C LYS A 168 -15.51 5.21 -2.71
N ASP A 169 -16.08 5.36 -1.52
CA ASP A 169 -15.34 5.73 -0.32
C ASP A 169 -14.33 4.66 0.08
N PHE A 170 -13.23 5.13 0.66
CA PHE A 170 -12.13 4.27 1.08
C PHE A 170 -12.62 3.17 2.02
N MET A 171 -13.42 3.52 3.04
CA MET A 171 -13.91 2.59 4.06
C MET A 171 -14.62 1.37 3.46
N LYS A 172 -15.65 1.57 2.64
CA LYS A 172 -16.43 0.47 2.03
C LYS A 172 -15.56 -0.41 1.13
N ARG A 173 -14.61 0.17 0.40
CA ARG A 173 -13.67 -0.60 -0.44
C ARG A 173 -12.68 -1.38 0.40
N PHE A 174 -12.17 -0.77 1.47
CA PHE A 174 -11.22 -1.39 2.40
C PHE A 174 -11.86 -2.59 3.12
N GLU A 175 -13.09 -2.43 3.63
CA GLU A 175 -13.83 -3.54 4.23
C GLU A 175 -14.02 -4.71 3.25
N ARG A 176 -14.36 -4.42 1.99
CA ARG A 176 -14.51 -5.45 0.96
C ARG A 176 -13.20 -6.18 0.69
N ALA A 177 -12.07 -5.47 0.69
CA ALA A 177 -10.75 -6.06 0.51
C ALA A 177 -10.39 -6.98 1.69
N MET A 178 -10.67 -6.55 2.91
CA MET A 178 -10.44 -7.34 4.13
C MET A 178 -11.36 -8.56 4.24
N LYS A 179 -12.58 -8.48 3.71
CA LYS A 179 -13.51 -9.62 3.60
C LYS A 179 -13.24 -10.54 2.40
N SER A 180 -12.22 -10.24 1.57
CA SER A 180 -11.95 -10.99 0.36
C SER A 180 -11.53 -12.44 0.66
N LYS A 181 -11.58 -13.31 -0.36
CA LYS A 181 -11.40 -14.77 -0.21
C LYS A 181 -10.10 -15.20 0.49
N ARG A 182 -9.07 -14.35 0.54
CA ARG A 182 -7.84 -14.61 1.31
C ARG A 182 -8.10 -14.80 2.81
N TYR A 183 -9.14 -14.14 3.31
CA TYR A 183 -9.60 -14.15 4.69
C TYR A 183 -10.90 -14.96 4.84
N LYS A 184 -11.25 -15.80 3.85
CA LYS A 184 -12.50 -16.58 3.85
C LYS A 184 -12.65 -17.47 5.10
N HIS A 185 -11.53 -17.87 5.69
CA HIS A 185 -11.48 -18.72 6.88
C HIS A 185 -10.83 -18.05 8.10
N SER A 186 -10.34 -16.81 7.99
CA SER A 186 -9.67 -16.10 9.07
C SER A 186 -9.78 -14.59 8.86
N LYS A 187 -10.03 -13.82 9.91
CA LYS A 187 -10.02 -12.35 9.82
C LYS A 187 -8.60 -11.83 9.56
N PHE A 188 -8.47 -10.67 8.91
CA PHE A 188 -7.17 -9.97 8.78
C PHE A 188 -6.58 -9.71 10.19
N PRO A 189 -5.27 -9.89 10.44
CA PRO A 189 -4.76 -9.90 11.82
C PRO A 189 -4.90 -8.54 12.53
N HIS A 190 -4.28 -7.46 12.02
CA HIS A 190 -4.24 -6.21 12.80
C HIS A 190 -4.36 -4.94 11.95
N VAL A 191 -5.30 -4.06 12.30
CA VAL A 191 -5.41 -2.70 11.73
C VAL A 191 -5.29 -1.63 12.80
N ASP A 192 -4.30 -0.76 12.66
CA ASP A 192 -4.07 0.39 13.54
C ASP A 192 -4.50 1.70 12.87
N ILE A 193 -5.23 2.55 13.60
CA ILE A 193 -5.87 3.75 13.09
C ILE A 193 -5.47 4.95 13.94
N VAL A 194 -4.79 5.92 13.33
CA VAL A 194 -4.17 7.03 14.05
C VAL A 194 -4.50 8.36 13.36
N ARG A 195 -4.93 9.36 14.13
CA ARG A 195 -5.12 10.76 13.68
C ARG A 195 -5.98 10.92 12.43
N VAL A 196 -7.01 10.10 12.27
CA VAL A 196 -7.78 9.99 11.03
C VAL A 196 -8.76 11.14 10.80
N PHE A 197 -9.19 11.27 9.54
CA PHE A 197 -10.20 12.24 9.13
C PHE A 197 -11.50 11.54 8.75
N ASN A 198 -12.63 12.05 9.26
CA ASN A 198 -13.96 11.50 9.02
C ASN A 198 -14.00 10.00 9.34
N PHE A 199 -13.72 9.61 10.57
CA PHE A 199 -13.79 8.22 11.04
C PHE A 199 -14.27 8.26 12.48
N ALA A 200 -15.34 7.54 12.82
CA ALA A 200 -15.94 7.56 14.14
C ALA A 200 -16.07 6.15 14.72
N GLU A 201 -16.66 6.06 15.92
CA GLU A 201 -16.89 4.80 16.65
C GLU A 201 -17.65 3.77 15.80
N GLU A 202 -18.58 4.21 14.95
CA GLU A 202 -19.31 3.31 14.05
C GLU A 202 -18.36 2.61 13.07
N GLU A 203 -17.44 3.35 12.44
CA GLU A 203 -16.43 2.76 11.56
C GLU A 203 -15.48 1.83 12.31
N HIS A 204 -15.06 2.21 13.52
CA HIS A 204 -14.20 1.37 14.36
C HIS A 204 -14.87 0.04 14.70
N THR A 205 -16.13 0.08 15.12
CA THR A 205 -16.95 -1.09 15.42
C THR A 205 -17.09 -2.00 14.20
N ARG A 206 -17.33 -1.41 13.02
CA ARG A 206 -17.40 -2.16 11.76
C ARG A 206 -16.08 -2.86 11.43
N LEU A 207 -14.92 -2.19 11.65
CA LEU A 207 -13.61 -2.81 11.43
C LEU A 207 -13.33 -3.95 12.39
N LYS A 208 -13.62 -3.81 13.69
CA LYS A 208 -13.52 -4.92 14.68
C LYS A 208 -14.34 -6.15 14.27
N GLY A 209 -15.44 -5.95 13.55
CA GLY A 209 -16.22 -7.04 12.97
C GLY A 209 -15.46 -7.90 11.95
N ILE A 210 -14.43 -7.36 11.29
CA ILE A 210 -13.82 -7.95 10.09
C ILE A 210 -12.31 -8.21 10.20
N VAL A 211 -11.65 -7.60 11.20
CA VAL A 211 -10.24 -7.86 11.55
C VAL A 211 -10.16 -8.50 12.94
N GLN A 212 -9.06 -9.17 13.27
CA GLN A 212 -8.88 -9.82 14.58
C GLN A 212 -8.65 -8.75 15.66
N GLU A 213 -7.75 -7.81 15.37
CA GLU A 213 -7.44 -6.70 16.26
C GLU A 213 -7.55 -5.37 15.50
N CYS A 214 -8.23 -4.40 16.11
CA CYS A 214 -8.34 -3.05 15.58
C CYS A 214 -8.12 -2.01 16.67
N THR A 215 -7.02 -1.29 16.59
CA THR A 215 -6.69 -0.17 17.48
C THR A 215 -7.08 1.15 16.83
N TRP A 216 -7.56 2.08 17.65
CA TRP A 216 -7.89 3.44 17.23
C TRP A 216 -7.53 4.40 18.37
N ASP A 217 -6.83 5.48 18.05
CA ASP A 217 -6.37 6.49 19.01
C ASP A 217 -7.47 7.48 19.47
N GLY A 218 -8.73 7.30 19.04
CA GLY A 218 -9.85 8.18 19.36
C GLY A 218 -9.76 9.57 18.71
N SER A 219 -8.68 9.88 17.98
CA SER A 219 -8.43 11.21 17.43
C SER A 219 -9.07 11.35 16.05
N VAL A 220 -10.01 12.29 15.92
CA VAL A 220 -10.75 12.53 14.66
C VAL A 220 -10.72 14.00 14.30
N LYS A 221 -10.43 14.27 13.02
CA LYS A 221 -10.76 15.56 12.41
C LYS A 221 -11.98 15.39 11.51
N LEU A 222 -13.10 15.98 11.93
CA LEU A 222 -14.32 16.01 11.12
C LEU A 222 -14.23 17.19 10.14
N GLY A 223 -14.19 16.88 8.85
CA GLY A 223 -14.23 17.88 7.80
C GLY A 223 -15.67 18.24 7.46
N SER A 224 -16.08 19.46 7.81
CA SER A 224 -17.17 20.17 7.12
C SER A 224 -16.55 21.06 6.05
N HIS A 225 -17.17 21.17 4.88
CA HIS A 225 -16.71 21.95 3.72
C HIS A 225 -15.88 23.19 4.07
N ARG A 226 -14.70 23.29 3.45
CA ARG A 226 -14.27 24.54 2.81
C ARG A 226 -13.96 24.21 1.35
#